data_AF-A0A2D4MA12-F1
#
_entry.id   AF-A0A2D4MA12-F1
#
_cell.length_a   1.000
_cell.length_b   1.000
_cell.length_c   1.000
_cell.angle_alpha   90.00
_cell.angle_beta   90.00
_cell.angle_gamma   90.00
#
_symmetry.space_group_name_H-M   'P 1'
#
loop_
_entity.id
_entity.type
_entity.pdbx_description
1 polymer ?
#
loop_
_entity_poly.entity_id
_entity_poly.type
_entity_poly.pdbx_seq_one_letter_code
_entity_poly.pdbx_strand_id
1 'polypeptide(L)'
;ENTPPSLNATRVLATKTARKIFQEPGAEVEVPKGTKPLQSNNVQDEPLLRDNPHRFVIFPIQYHDIWQMYKKAEASFWTAEEVDLSKDLQHWESLKSEEKYFISHVLAFFAASDGIVNENLVERFSQEIQVTEERCFYGFQ
;
A
#
# COMPACT_ATOMS: atom_id res chain seq x y z
N GLU A 1 19.21 27.32 -30.91
CA GLU A 1 17.85 27.08 -30.40
C GLU A 1 17.65 25.57 -30.28
N ASN A 2 17.12 25.11 -29.14
CA ASN A 2 16.40 23.85 -28.94
C ASN A 2 17.23 22.55 -28.70
N THR A 3 17.60 22.39 -27.42
CA THR A 3 17.24 21.32 -26.47
C THR A 3 16.92 19.90 -27.00
N PRO A 4 17.50 18.82 -26.43
CA PRO A 4 17.12 17.43 -26.76
C PRO A 4 15.82 17.00 -26.06
N PRO A 5 14.96 16.15 -26.67
CA PRO A 5 13.78 15.62 -25.98
C PRO A 5 14.13 14.43 -25.09
N SER A 6 13.34 14.35 -24.02
CA SER A 6 13.52 13.60 -22.78
C SER A 6 13.44 12.09 -22.88
N LEU A 7 14.22 11.46 -21.99
CA LEU A 7 14.00 10.17 -21.33
C LEU A 7 12.53 9.74 -21.28
N ASN A 8 12.22 8.60 -21.91
CA ASN A 8 11.13 7.71 -21.49
C ASN A 8 11.25 6.37 -22.23
N ALA A 9 12.22 5.56 -21.80
CA ALA A 9 12.41 4.21 -22.31
C ALA A 9 12.49 3.21 -21.15
N THR A 10 11.41 3.05 -20.38
CA THR A 10 11.27 1.89 -19.46
C THR A 10 9.83 1.43 -19.23
N ARG A 11 8.88 1.78 -20.08
CA ARG A 11 7.49 1.31 -19.91
C ARG A 11 7.01 0.40 -21.04
N VAL A 12 7.75 -0.67 -21.31
CA VAL A 12 7.24 -1.74 -22.18
C VAL A 12 7.68 -3.11 -21.66
N LEU A 13 6.99 -3.61 -20.63
CA LEU A 13 6.79 -5.05 -20.48
C LEU A 13 5.42 -5.33 -19.86
N ALA A 14 4.36 -4.79 -20.44
CA ALA A 14 3.00 -5.29 -20.22
C ALA A 14 2.72 -6.37 -21.27
N THR A 15 2.86 -7.62 -20.87
CA THR A 15 2.66 -8.82 -21.70
C THR A 15 1.23 -8.87 -22.24
N LYS A 16 1.06 -9.44 -23.45
CA LYS A 16 -0.21 -9.52 -24.22
C LYS A 16 -1.43 -10.01 -23.41
N THR A 17 -1.21 -10.74 -22.32
CA THR A 17 -2.26 -11.17 -21.37
C THR A 17 -3.01 -10.00 -20.75
N ALA A 18 -2.34 -8.91 -20.38
CA ALA A 18 -2.97 -7.75 -19.73
C ALA A 18 -3.92 -7.01 -20.69
N ARG A 19 -3.62 -6.97 -21.99
CA ARG A 19 -4.49 -6.35 -23.00
C ARG A 19 -5.75 -7.17 -23.30
N LYS A 20 -5.67 -8.50 -23.15
CA LYS A 20 -6.81 -9.39 -23.42
C LYS A 20 -7.93 -9.25 -22.38
N ILE A 21 -7.61 -8.83 -21.17
CA ILE A 21 -8.61 -8.59 -20.10
C ILE A 21 -9.48 -7.36 -20.43
N PHE A 22 -8.98 -6.40 -21.21
CA PHE A 22 -9.69 -5.16 -21.53
C PHE A 22 -10.45 -5.18 -22.87
N GLN A 23 -10.53 -6.32 -23.57
CA GLN A 23 -10.98 -6.37 -24.97
C GLN A 23 -12.13 -7.34 -25.29
N GLU A 24 -12.90 -7.83 -24.32
CA GLU A 24 -14.15 -8.54 -24.64
C GLU A 24 -15.39 -7.65 -24.43
N PRO A 25 -16.18 -7.39 -25.49
CA PRO A 25 -17.48 -6.76 -25.37
C PRO A 25 -18.56 -7.84 -25.20
N GLY A 26 -19.38 -7.73 -24.16
CA GLY A 26 -20.70 -8.40 -24.10
C GLY A 26 -20.75 -9.77 -23.45
N ALA A 27 -20.56 -9.82 -22.13
CA ALA A 27 -21.28 -10.76 -21.28
C ALA A 27 -21.95 -9.93 -20.17
N GLU A 28 -23.26 -9.73 -20.29
CA GLU A 28 -24.06 -9.08 -19.25
C GLU A 28 -24.04 -9.98 -18.00
N VAL A 29 -23.19 -9.63 -17.04
CA VAL A 29 -23.37 -10.06 -15.67
C VAL A 29 -24.54 -9.25 -15.14
N GLU A 30 -25.69 -9.90 -14.90
CA GLU A 30 -26.80 -9.29 -14.18
C GLU A 30 -26.31 -8.88 -12.78
N VAL A 31 -25.91 -7.61 -12.67
CA VAL A 31 -25.68 -6.95 -11.39
C VAL A 31 -27.04 -6.93 -10.67
N PRO A 32 -27.14 -7.44 -9.42
CA PRO A 32 -28.39 -7.31 -8.66
C PRO A 32 -28.76 -5.83 -8.63
N LYS A 33 -29.95 -5.51 -9.16
CA LYS A 33 -30.52 -4.16 -9.25
C LYS A 33 -30.68 -3.59 -7.83
N GLY A 34 -29.61 -3.01 -7.29
CA GLY A 34 -29.57 -2.55 -5.91
C GLY A 34 -28.27 -1.84 -5.50
N THR A 35 -27.15 -2.05 -6.21
CA THR A 35 -25.92 -1.34 -5.88
C THR A 35 -25.88 0.01 -6.60
N LYS A 36 -26.36 1.05 -5.91
CA LYS A 36 -26.09 2.44 -6.29
C LYS A 36 -24.58 2.59 -6.51
N PRO A 37 -24.10 3.33 -7.52
CA PRO A 37 -22.70 3.77 -7.54
C PRO A 37 -22.44 4.44 -6.19
N LEU A 38 -21.32 4.07 -5.54
CA LEU A 38 -20.96 4.62 -4.23
C LEU A 38 -21.04 6.13 -4.36
N GLN A 39 -22.04 6.72 -3.72
CA GLN A 39 -22.38 8.12 -3.92
C GLN A 39 -21.15 8.94 -3.56
N SER A 40 -20.85 9.96 -4.36
CA SER A 40 -19.95 11.04 -3.98
C SER A 40 -20.57 11.75 -2.77
N ASN A 41 -20.47 11.12 -1.60
CA ASN A 41 -20.78 11.73 -0.34
C ASN A 41 -19.85 12.94 -0.23
N ASN A 42 -20.39 14.08 0.16
CA ASN A 42 -19.62 15.30 0.30
C ASN A 42 -18.44 15.00 1.24
N VAL A 43 -17.20 15.16 0.76
CA VAL A 43 -15.97 14.92 1.55
C VAL A 43 -16.01 15.69 2.89
N GLN A 44 -16.72 16.81 2.91
CA GLN A 44 -16.94 17.67 4.07
C GLN A 44 -17.85 17.06 5.15
N ASP A 45 -18.71 16.10 4.79
CA ASP A 45 -19.58 15.38 5.73
C ASP A 45 -18.85 14.19 6.37
N GLU A 46 -17.70 13.77 5.82
CA GLU A 46 -16.91 12.66 6.33
C GLU A 46 -15.89 13.14 7.37
N PRO A 47 -16.03 12.75 8.66
CA PRO A 47 -15.17 13.28 9.73
C PRO A 47 -13.68 12.97 9.58
N LEU A 48 -13.33 11.93 8.81
CA LEU A 48 -11.96 11.51 8.55
C LEU A 48 -11.27 12.33 7.44
N LEU A 49 -12.05 12.83 6.48
CA LEU A 49 -11.56 13.49 5.27
C LEU A 49 -11.79 15.00 5.26
N ARG A 50 -12.70 15.51 6.11
CA ARG A 50 -12.94 16.96 6.26
C ARG A 50 -11.68 17.69 6.71
N ASP A 51 -11.44 18.87 6.16
CA ASP A 51 -10.28 19.69 6.50
C ASP A 51 -10.23 20.03 8.00
N ASN A 52 -9.05 19.89 8.61
CA ASN A 52 -8.84 20.16 10.03
C ASN A 52 -7.68 21.15 10.26
N PRO A 53 -7.82 22.42 9.84
CA PRO A 53 -6.74 23.41 9.87
C PRO A 53 -6.31 23.85 11.28
N HIS A 54 -7.00 23.41 12.34
CA HIS A 54 -6.81 23.90 13.70
C HIS A 54 -6.15 22.89 14.65
N ARG A 55 -5.87 21.66 14.20
CA ARG A 55 -5.36 20.58 15.06
C ARG A 55 -4.04 20.01 14.52
N PHE A 56 -2.95 20.64 14.91
CA PHE A 56 -1.59 20.15 14.66
C PHE A 56 -0.99 19.39 15.85
N VAL A 57 -1.66 19.44 17.01
CA VAL A 57 -1.25 18.75 18.23
C VAL A 57 -2.09 17.51 18.45
N ILE A 58 -1.46 16.44 18.92
CA ILE A 58 -2.14 15.16 19.15
C ILE A 58 -3.15 15.23 20.30
N PHE A 59 -2.84 15.98 21.36
CA PHE A 59 -3.72 16.12 22.51
C PHE A 59 -4.68 17.30 22.38
N PRO A 60 -5.94 17.16 22.85
CA PRO A 60 -6.55 15.97 23.46
C PRO A 60 -6.95 14.90 22.41
N ILE A 61 -6.88 13.61 22.79
CA ILE A 61 -7.27 12.49 21.91
C ILE A 61 -8.79 12.52 21.68
N GLN A 62 -9.22 12.44 20.42
CA GLN A 62 -10.62 12.40 20.01
C GLN A 62 -11.04 10.96 19.67
N TYR A 63 -10.22 10.24 18.90
CA TYR A 63 -10.50 8.88 18.44
C TYR A 63 -9.64 7.87 19.21
N HIS A 64 -10.20 7.35 20.29
CA HIS A 64 -9.49 6.46 21.21
C HIS A 64 -9.24 5.06 20.63
N ASP A 65 -10.16 4.59 19.80
CA ASP A 65 -10.07 3.35 19.04
C ASP A 65 -8.90 3.39 18.04
N ILE A 66 -8.80 4.45 17.25
CA ILE A 66 -7.67 4.68 16.31
C ILE A 66 -6.36 4.79 17.10
N TRP A 67 -6.36 5.57 18.17
CA TRP A 67 -5.17 5.75 19.01
C TRP A 67 -4.69 4.43 19.63
N GLN A 68 -5.61 3.55 20.03
CA GLN A 68 -5.28 2.21 20.52
C GLN A 68 -4.63 1.34 19.44
N MET A 69 -5.08 1.44 18.18
CA MET A 69 -4.43 0.73 17.08
C MET A 69 -3.02 1.25 16.83
N TYR A 70 -2.81 2.57 16.89
CA TYR A 70 -1.47 3.16 16.82
C TYR A 70 -0.56 2.66 17.95
N LYS A 71 -1.04 2.66 19.19
CA LYS A 71 -0.27 2.13 20.32
C LYS A 71 0.03 0.64 20.22
N LYS A 72 -0.86 -0.14 19.60
CA LYS A 72 -0.61 -1.56 19.33
C LYS A 72 0.48 -1.74 18.26
N ALA A 73 0.45 -0.93 17.20
CA ALA A 73 1.50 -0.93 16.17
C ALA A 73 2.86 -0.51 16.78
N GLU A 74 2.89 0.57 17.57
CA GLU A 74 4.09 1.04 18.28
C GLU A 74 4.67 -0.02 19.22
N ALA A 75 3.81 -0.75 19.93
CA ALA A 75 4.23 -1.86 20.79
C ALA A 75 4.76 -3.09 20.03
N SER A 76 4.55 -3.15 18.70
CA SER A 76 4.98 -4.23 17.82
C SER A 76 6.20 -3.85 16.97
N PHE A 77 6.91 -2.81 17.37
CA PHE A 77 8.14 -2.38 16.71
C PHE A 77 9.25 -3.44 16.84
N TRP A 78 9.93 -3.72 15.74
CA TRP A 78 11.11 -4.57 15.66
C TRP A 78 12.04 -4.02 14.57
N THR A 79 13.35 -4.25 14.71
CA THR A 79 14.33 -3.87 13.68
C THR A 79 14.88 -5.10 12.95
N ALA A 80 15.36 -4.92 11.73
CA ALA A 80 15.89 -6.02 10.92
C ALA A 80 17.09 -6.72 11.59
N GLU A 81 17.84 -5.99 12.42
CA GLU A 81 18.97 -6.51 13.19
C GLU A 81 18.56 -7.49 14.29
N GLU A 82 17.28 -7.51 14.68
CA GLU A 82 16.75 -8.48 15.65
C GLU A 82 16.60 -9.89 15.04
N VAL A 83 16.64 -10.02 13.71
CA VAL A 83 16.56 -11.30 13.01
C VAL A 83 17.96 -11.83 12.72
N ASP A 84 18.37 -12.89 13.43
CA ASP A 84 19.66 -13.57 13.20
C ASP A 84 19.61 -14.44 11.94
N LEU A 85 20.31 -14.00 10.89
CA LEU A 85 20.45 -14.72 9.62
C LEU A 85 21.76 -15.54 9.50
N SER A 86 22.55 -15.65 10.58
CA SER A 86 23.90 -16.25 10.54
C SER A 86 23.92 -17.72 10.08
N LYS A 87 22.83 -18.45 10.32
CA LYS A 87 22.70 -19.88 9.99
C LYS A 87 22.00 -20.13 8.66
N ASP A 88 21.32 -19.13 8.12
CA ASP A 88 20.44 -19.25 6.97
C ASP A 88 21.19 -19.62 5.70
N LEU A 89 22.45 -19.21 5.55
CA LEU A 89 23.27 -19.59 4.39
C LEU A 89 23.51 -21.10 4.30
N GLN A 90 23.74 -21.77 5.44
CA GLN A 90 23.94 -23.23 5.46
C GLN A 90 22.66 -23.97 5.10
N HIS A 91 21.52 -23.52 5.65
CA HIS A 91 20.22 -24.06 5.29
C HIS A 91 19.89 -23.80 3.82
N TRP A 92 20.18 -22.60 3.33
CA TRP A 92 20.02 -22.24 1.93
C TRP A 92 20.79 -23.21 1.04
N GLU A 93 22.07 -23.42 1.29
CA GLU A 93 22.89 -24.35 0.49
C GLU A 93 22.32 -25.77 0.44
N SER A 94 21.76 -26.26 1.55
CA SER A 94 21.17 -27.61 1.67
C SER A 94 19.85 -27.83 0.91
N LEU A 95 19.14 -26.77 0.52
CA LEU A 95 17.86 -26.86 -0.18
C LEU A 95 18.01 -27.32 -1.63
N LYS A 96 16.94 -27.95 -2.15
CA LYS A 96 16.85 -28.33 -3.57
C LYS A 96 16.71 -27.10 -4.46
N SER A 97 17.09 -27.24 -5.73
CA SER A 97 17.01 -26.14 -6.71
C SER A 97 15.58 -25.61 -6.89
N GLU A 98 14.56 -26.47 -6.81
CA GLU A 98 13.15 -26.08 -6.91
C GLU A 98 12.69 -25.25 -5.72
N GLU A 99 13.10 -25.62 -4.50
CA GLU A 99 12.78 -24.90 -3.26
C GLU A 99 13.44 -23.51 -3.26
N LYS A 100 14.71 -23.43 -3.68
CA LYS A 100 15.43 -22.16 -3.86
C LYS A 100 14.72 -21.27 -4.88
N TYR A 101 14.33 -21.83 -6.02
CA TYR A 101 13.63 -21.08 -7.05
C TYR A 101 12.31 -20.51 -6.52
N PHE A 102 11.53 -21.30 -5.80
CA PHE A 102 10.28 -20.88 -5.18
C PHE A 102 10.51 -19.75 -4.16
N ILE A 103 11.40 -19.95 -3.18
CA ILE A 103 11.66 -18.96 -2.13
C ILE A 103 12.19 -17.65 -2.72
N SER A 104 13.11 -17.70 -3.69
CA SER A 104 13.61 -16.50 -4.36
C SER A 104 12.52 -15.71 -5.06
N HIS A 105 11.53 -16.36 -5.68
CA HIS A 105 10.41 -15.66 -6.34
C HIS A 105 9.47 -15.04 -5.33
N VAL A 106 9.21 -15.72 -4.20
CA VAL A 106 8.41 -15.16 -3.11
C VAL A 106 9.09 -13.94 -2.50
N LEU A 107 10.41 -14.00 -2.25
CA LEU A 107 11.18 -12.85 -1.75
C LEU A 107 11.19 -11.70 -2.75
N ALA A 108 11.34 -11.97 -4.05
CA ALA A 108 11.28 -10.95 -5.09
C ALA A 108 9.90 -10.28 -5.19
N PHE A 109 8.82 -11.05 -4.99
CA PHE A 109 7.46 -10.52 -4.93
C PHE A 109 7.29 -9.56 -3.75
N PHE A 110 7.70 -9.97 -2.54
CA PHE A 110 7.60 -9.11 -1.35
C PHE A 110 8.44 -7.83 -1.47
N ALA A 111 9.69 -7.97 -1.95
CA ALA A 111 10.57 -6.82 -2.19
C ALA A 111 9.97 -5.79 -3.16
N ALA A 112 9.15 -6.22 -4.13
CA ALA A 112 8.45 -5.32 -5.03
C ALA A 112 7.11 -4.80 -4.47
N SER A 113 6.35 -5.65 -3.76
CA SER A 113 5.02 -5.28 -3.24
C SER A 113 5.08 -4.23 -2.15
N ASP A 114 6.08 -4.31 -1.26
CA ASP A 114 6.18 -3.41 -0.11
C ASP A 114 6.34 -1.94 -0.55
N GLY A 115 7.08 -1.71 -1.65
CA GLY A 115 7.20 -0.39 -2.26
C GLY A 115 5.88 0.15 -2.82
N ILE A 116 5.09 -0.69 -3.50
CA ILE A 116 3.80 -0.31 -4.10
C ILE A 116 2.79 0.06 -3.00
N VAL A 117 2.78 -0.70 -1.91
CA VAL A 117 1.90 -0.41 -0.76
C VAL A 117 2.31 0.91 -0.10
N ASN A 118 3.60 1.13 0.11
CA ASN A 118 4.08 2.36 0.74
C ASN A 118 3.80 3.61 -0.13
N GLU A 119 3.94 3.51 -1.45
CA GLU A 119 3.56 4.58 -2.38
C GLU A 119 2.10 4.99 -2.20
N ASN A 120 1.17 4.01 -2.12
CA ASN A 120 -0.24 4.32 -1.92
C ASN A 120 -0.56 4.91 -0.54
N LEU A 121 0.09 4.42 0.52
CA LEU A 121 -0.08 4.94 1.87
C LEU A 121 0.34 6.41 1.95
N VAL A 122 1.49 6.76 1.36
CA VAL A 122 2.02 8.12 1.39
C VAL A 122 1.26 9.03 0.42
N GLU A 123 1.06 8.63 -0.83
CA GLU A 123 0.50 9.53 -1.86
C GLU A 123 -1.01 9.74 -1.73
N ARG A 124 -1.75 8.79 -1.15
CA ARG A 124 -3.22 8.89 -1.03
C ARG A 124 -3.65 8.98 0.41
N PHE A 125 -3.48 7.91 1.19
CA PHE A 125 -4.11 7.82 2.50
C PHE A 125 -3.58 8.85 3.50
N SER A 126 -2.27 9.09 3.55
CA SER A 126 -1.70 10.08 4.46
C SER A 126 -2.10 11.53 4.13
N GLN A 127 -2.41 11.80 2.86
CA GLN A 127 -2.80 13.14 2.37
C GLN A 127 -4.30 13.39 2.53
N GLU A 128 -5.13 12.41 2.22
CA GLU A 128 -6.60 12.53 2.27
C GLU A 128 -7.09 12.60 3.72
N ILE A 129 -6.49 11.84 4.63
CA ILE A 129 -6.91 11.75 6.02
C ILE A 129 -6.44 12.97 6.80
N GLN A 130 -7.38 13.63 7.49
CA GLN A 130 -7.13 14.86 8.25
C GLN A 130 -7.07 14.63 9.77
N VAL A 131 -7.38 13.43 10.24
CA VAL A 131 -7.36 13.07 11.66
C VAL A 131 -5.93 12.78 12.12
N THR A 132 -5.49 13.48 13.17
CA THR A 132 -4.11 13.41 13.68
C THR A 132 -3.73 12.02 14.18
N GLU A 133 -4.63 11.32 14.89
CA GLU A 133 -4.40 9.97 15.40
C GLU A 133 -4.14 8.95 14.28
N GLU A 134 -4.91 9.05 13.19
CA GLU A 134 -4.79 8.17 12.03
C GLU A 134 -3.52 8.49 11.22
N ARG A 135 -3.15 9.77 11.11
CA ARG A 135 -1.84 10.17 10.56
C ARG A 135 -0.67 9.61 11.37
N CYS A 136 -0.78 9.55 12.70
CA CYS A 136 0.22 8.88 13.52
C CYS A 136 0.29 7.38 13.24
N PHE A 137 -0.86 6.74 13.00
CA PHE A 137 -0.92 5.32 12.61
C PHE A 137 -0.22 5.06 11.27
N TYR A 138 -0.62 5.77 10.21
CA TYR A 138 -0.02 5.60 8.88
C TYR A 138 1.44 6.05 8.81
N GLY A 139 1.87 6.99 9.65
CA GLY A 139 3.27 7.35 9.76
C GLY A 139 4.15 6.27 10.40
N PHE A 140 3.55 5.30 11.10
CA PHE A 140 4.24 4.21 11.77
C PHE A 140 4.18 2.88 10.99
N GLN A 141 3.23 2.76 10.06
CA GLN A 141 3.04 1.59 9.20
C GLN A 141 4.15 1.49 8.14
#